data_AF-A0AAP3WJW5-F1
#
_entry.id   AF-A0AAP3WJW5-F1
#
_cell.length_a   1.000
_cell.length_b   1.000
_cell.length_c   1.000
_cell.angle_alpha   90.00
_cell.angle_beta   90.00
_cell.angle_gamma   90.00
#
_symmetry.space_group_name_H-M   'P 1'
#
loop_
_entity.id
_entity.type
_entity.pdbx_description
1 polymer ?
#
loop_
_entity_poly.entity_id
_entity_poly.type
_entity_poly.pdbx_seq_one_letter_code
_entity_poly.pdbx_strand_id
1 'polypeptide(L)' 'MITAEHWMEGINSVLDEYGLSREEFWKDPKAFLDNLDDMDAKLTLEYFMEVV' A
#
# COMPACT_ATOMS: atom_id res chain seq x y z
N MET A 1 9.57 2.58 18.83
CA MET A 1 10.05 3.16 17.56
C MET A 1 9.50 2.25 16.48
N ILE A 2 8.58 2.75 15.66
CA ILE A 2 8.08 1.98 14.52
C ILE A 2 9.16 2.09 13.43
N THR A 3 9.59 0.96 12.88
CA THR A 3 10.64 0.90 11.86
C THR A 3 10.03 0.95 10.46
N ALA A 4 10.82 1.32 9.45
CA ALA A 4 10.37 1.26 8.04
C ALA A 4 9.91 -0.16 7.64
N GLU A 5 10.52 -1.20 8.21
CA GLU A 5 10.11 -2.60 7.99
C GLU A 5 8.68 -2.87 8.47
N HIS A 6 8.29 -2.35 9.63
CA HIS A 6 6.94 -2.52 10.16
C HIS A 6 5.88 -1.86 9.27
N TRP A 7 6.20 -0.71 8.67
CA TRP A 7 5.31 -0.04 7.73
C TRP A 7 5.21 -0.79 6.39
N MET A 8 6.32 -1.33 5.88
CA MET A 8 6.29 -2.19 4.68
C MET A 8 5.47 -3.46 4.89
N GLU A 9 5.54 -4.08 6.07
CA GLU A 9 4.67 -5.20 6.45
C GLU A 9 3.20 -4.79 6.49
N GLY A 10 2.89 -3.61 7.04
CA GLY A 10 1.53 -3.04 7.05
C GLY A 10 0.97 -2.85 5.64
N ILE A 11 1.76 -2.26 4.74
CA ILE A 11 1.39 -2.09 3.33
C ILE A 11 1.12 -3.45 2.67
N ASN A 12 1.99 -4.43 2.87
CA ASN A 12 1.80 -5.78 2.31
C ASN A 12 0.53 -6.46 2.85
N SER A 13 0.19 -6.25 4.12
CA SER A 13 -1.04 -6.77 4.71
C SER A 13 -2.29 -6.16 4.08
N VAL A 14 -2.28 -4.84 3.83
CA VAL A 14 -3.38 -4.15 3.14
C VAL A 14 -3.52 -4.70 1.72
N LEU A 15 -2.40 -4.85 1.00
CA LEU A 15 -2.44 -5.42 -0.35
C LEU A 15 -3.05 -6.83 -0.36
N ASP A 16 -2.74 -7.67 0.62
CA ASP A 16 -3.36 -8.99 0.74
C ASP A 16 -4.86 -8.94 1.04
N GLU A 17 -5.27 -8.06 1.96
CA GLU A 17 -6.65 -7.91 2.41
C GLU A 17 -7.58 -7.53 1.25
N TYR A 18 -7.12 -6.63 0.38
CA TYR A 18 -7.88 -6.19 -0.80
C TYR A 18 -7.58 -7.03 -2.06
N GLY A 19 -6.76 -8.09 -1.96
CA GLY A 19 -6.42 -8.97 -3.09
C GLY A 19 -5.59 -8.28 -4.19
N LEU A 20 -4.81 -7.27 -3.82
CA LEU A 20 -3.98 -6.44 -4.70
C LEU A 20 -2.59 -7.04 -4.90
N SER A 21 -2.02 -6.84 -6.08
CA SER A 21 -0.70 -7.37 -6.42
C SER A 21 0.41 -6.58 -5.72
N ARG A 22 1.12 -7.25 -4.80
CA ARG A 22 2.34 -6.69 -4.17
C ARG A 22 3.42 -6.37 -5.20
N GLU A 23 3.61 -7.26 -6.17
CA GLU A 23 4.63 -7.07 -7.20
C GLU A 23 4.36 -5.82 -8.04
N GLU A 24 3.10 -5.60 -8.44
CA GLU A 24 2.74 -4.42 -9.23
C GLU A 24 2.77 -3.14 -8.40
N PHE A 25 2.32 -3.21 -7.14
CA PHE A 25 2.40 -2.08 -6.23
C PHE A 25 3.85 -1.62 -6.02
N TRP A 26 4.77 -2.54 -5.70
CA TRP A 26 6.16 -2.17 -5.40
C TRP A 26 6.98 -1.75 -6.64
N LYS A 27 6.49 -1.98 -7.87
CA LYS A 27 7.10 -1.45 -9.10
C LYS A 27 6.91 0.05 -9.23
N ASP A 28 5.68 0.53 -8.99
CA ASP A 28 5.35 1.96 -9.01
C ASP A 28 4.11 2.24 -8.13
N PRO A 29 4.30 2.51 -6.82
CA PRO A 29 3.20 2.71 -5.89
C PRO A 29 2.27 3.86 -6.26
N LYS A 30 2.81 4.94 -6.86
CA LYS A 30 2.00 6.11 -7.25
C LYS A 30 1.10 5.78 -8.43
N ALA A 31 1.67 5.21 -9.49
CA ALA A 31 0.87 4.80 -10.65
C ALA A 31 -0.14 3.70 -10.28
N PHE A 32 0.20 2.82 -9.34
CA PHE A 32 -0.73 1.83 -8.81
C PHE A 32 -1.95 2.49 -8.16
N LEU A 33 -1.74 3.44 -7.24
CA LEU A 33 -2.82 4.16 -6.54
C LEU A 33 -3.64 5.06 -7.48
N ASP A 34 -3.03 5.64 -8.51
CA ASP A 34 -3.74 6.45 -9.50
C ASP A 34 -4.74 5.63 -10.33
N ASN A 35 -4.47 4.34 -10.51
CA ASN A 35 -5.33 3.40 -11.24
C ASN A 35 -6.19 2.50 -10.33
N LEU A 36 -6.12 2.70 -9.01
CA LEU A 36 -6.88 1.90 -8.05
C LEU A 36 -8.31 2.46 -7.90
N ASP A 37 -9.30 1.70 -8.37
CA ASP A 37 -10.72 2.06 -8.26
C ASP A 37 -11.26 1.92 -6.82
N ASP A 38 -10.69 1.03 -6.02
CA ASP A 38 -11.08 0.83 -4.63
C ASP A 38 -10.56 1.98 -3.76
N MET A 39 -11.46 2.92 -3.46
CA MET A 39 -11.15 4.13 -2.71
C MET A 39 -10.74 3.85 -1.26
N ASP A 40 -11.24 2.76 -0.66
CA ASP A 40 -10.92 2.41 0.73
C ASP A 40 -9.51 1.81 0.82
N ALA A 41 -9.19 0.90 -0.10
CA ALA A 41 -7.83 0.39 -0.27
C ALA A 41 -6.84 1.53 -0.57
N LYS A 42 -7.21 2.45 -1.46
CA LYS A 42 -6.39 3.61 -1.83
C LYS A 42 -6.05 4.49 -0.63
N LEU A 43 -7.07 4.92 0.14
CA LEU A 43 -6.87 5.77 1.32
C LEU A 43 -6.04 5.09 2.39
N THR A 44 -6.25 3.78 2.60
CA THR A 44 -5.48 3.00 3.57
C THR A 44 -4.01 2.91 3.15
N LEU A 45 -3.73 2.59 1.89
CA LEU A 45 -2.35 2.54 1.36
C LEU A 45 -1.66 3.91 1.41
N GLU A 46 -2.36 4.99 1.04
CA GLU A 46 -1.85 6.36 1.13
C GLU A 46 -1.45 6.70 2.58
N TYR A 47 -2.29 6.37 3.57
CA TYR A 47 -1.96 6.59 4.99
C TYR A 47 -0.69 5.84 5.42
N PHE A 48 -0.55 4.56 5.06
CA PHE A 48 0.65 3.80 5.41
C PHE A 48 1.90 4.33 4.69
N MET A 49 1.77 4.82 3.45
CA MET A 49 2.88 5.38 2.67
C MET A 49 3.35 6.75 3.17
N GLU A 50 2.46 7.61 3.68
CA GLU A 50 2.85 8.92 4.23
C GLU A 50 3.67 8.82 5.53
N VAL A 51 3.60 7.68 6.23
CA VAL A 51 4.30 7.47 7.49
C VAL A 51 5.69 6.80 7.31
N VAL A 52 6.00 6.32 6.10
CA VAL A 52 7.30 5.72 5.73
C VAL A 52 8.35 6.77 5.39
#